data_AF-A0A3C1DN87-F1
#
_entry.id   AF-A0A3C1DN87-F1
#
_cell.length_a   1.000
_cell.length_b   1.000
_cell.length_c   1.000
_cell.angle_alpha   90.00
_cell.angle_beta   90.00
_cell.angle_gamma   90.00
#
_symmetry.space_group_name_H-M   'P 1'
#
loop_
_entity.id
_entity.type
_entity.pdbx_description
1 polymer ?
#
loop_
_entity_poly.entity_id
_entity_poly.type
_entity_poly.pdbx_seq_one_letter_code
_entity_poly.pdbx_strand_id
1 'polypeptide(L)'
;LAARLITYDTKSSRSDRASLLVCVTAPQGTVSAATTLALKSLAAFAEDSGFGLDVLIATEPSVRLARNRAASAVAQLPSHTHLLLLHTDTAFTPEQVERLLRSGHDV
;
A
#
# COMPACT_ATOMS: atom_id res chain seq x y z
N LEU A 1 6.35 19.22 -8.51
CA LEU A 1 6.90 18.18 -7.62
C LEU A 1 6.28 16.85 -8.00
N ALA A 2 7.07 15.94 -8.57
CA ALA A 2 6.57 14.63 -8.99
C ALA A 2 6.50 13.67 -7.79
N ALA A 3 5.36 13.03 -7.59
CA ALA A 3 5.21 11.91 -6.65
C ALA A 3 6.17 10.79 -7.07
N ARG A 4 7.01 10.29 -6.15
CA ARG A 4 7.84 9.12 -6.40
C ARG A 4 7.05 7.89 -5.98
N LEU A 5 6.60 7.12 -6.96
CA LEU A 5 6.16 5.75 -6.74
C LEU A 5 7.42 4.94 -6.37
N ILE A 6 7.45 4.39 -5.15
CA ILE A 6 8.49 3.45 -4.75
C ILE A 6 7.86 2.08 -4.88
N THR A 7 7.87 1.57 -6.11
CA THR A 7 7.39 0.22 -6.43
C THR A 7 8.32 -0.79 -5.76
N TYR A 8 7.81 -1.53 -4.78
CA TYR A 8 8.48 -2.71 -4.27
C TYR A 8 7.94 -3.88 -5.09
N ASP A 9 8.47 -4.07 -6.29
CA ASP A 9 8.03 -5.16 -7.17
C ASP A 9 8.51 -6.50 -6.59
N THR A 10 7.73 -7.03 -5.65
CA THR A 10 7.85 -8.41 -5.21
C THR A 10 7.25 -9.27 -6.30
N LYS A 11 8.10 -9.91 -7.12
CA LYS A 11 7.72 -10.80 -8.24
C LYS A 11 6.59 -11.76 -7.83
N SER A 12 5.34 -11.41 -8.11
CA SER A 12 4.21 -12.32 -7.97
C SER A 12 3.87 -12.91 -9.33
N SER A 13 4.54 -14.02 -9.65
CA SER A 13 4.04 -14.97 -10.65
C SER A 13 3.03 -15.89 -9.95
N ARG A 14 1.75 -15.48 -9.90
CA ARG A 14 0.57 -16.37 -9.93
C ARG A 14 -0.72 -15.57 -9.74
N SER A 15 -1.62 -15.77 -10.69
CA SER A 15 -2.86 -15.02 -10.98
C SER A 15 -3.99 -15.14 -9.93
N ASP A 16 -3.73 -15.64 -8.72
CA ASP A 16 -4.77 -15.99 -7.73
C ASP A 16 -4.49 -15.44 -6.32
N ARG A 17 -3.43 -14.64 -6.15
CA ARG A 17 -3.04 -14.12 -4.83
C ARG A 17 -3.42 -12.65 -4.70
N ALA A 18 -3.86 -12.26 -3.50
CA ALA A 18 -4.16 -10.88 -3.19
C ALA A 18 -2.96 -9.98 -3.52
N SER A 19 -3.23 -8.78 -4.03
CA SER A 19 -2.20 -7.77 -4.27
C SER A 19 -2.70 -6.44 -3.71
N LEU A 20 -1.84 -5.78 -2.94
CA LEU A 20 -2.19 -4.64 -2.13
C LEU A 20 -1.40 -3.41 -2.57
N LEU A 21 -2.11 -2.35 -2.96
CA LEU A 21 -1.51 -1.02 -3.11
C LEU A 21 -1.66 -0.28 -1.78
N VAL A 22 -0.55 0.09 -1.17
CA VAL A 22 -0.52 0.95 0.02
C VAL A 22 -0.22 2.38 -0.42
N CYS A 23 -1.14 3.30 -0.17
CA CYS A 23 -0.93 4.72 -0.41
C CYS A 23 -0.73 5.46 0.91
N VAL A 24 0.45 6.03 1.10
CA VAL A 24 0.78 6.91 2.23
C VAL A 24 0.60 8.36 1.79
N THR A 25 -0.34 9.07 2.40
CA THR A 25 -0.55 10.49 2.09
C THR A 25 0.45 11.35 2.86
N ALA A 26 1.46 11.89 2.19
CA ALA A 26 2.54 12.67 2.77
C ALA A 26 2.70 14.04 2.08
N PRO A 27 1.82 15.03 2.36
CA PRO A 27 1.83 16.33 1.68
C PRO A 27 3.17 17.08 1.81
N GLN A 28 3.90 16.85 2.89
CA GLN A 28 5.21 17.45 3.18
C GLN A 28 6.38 16.55 2.75
N GLY A 29 6.11 15.42 2.11
CA GLY A 29 7.12 14.46 1.66
C GLY A 29 7.77 13.63 2.77
N THR A 30 7.33 13.79 4.02
CA THR A 30 7.88 13.06 5.16
C THR A 30 6.93 11.97 5.64
N VAL A 31 7.50 10.82 5.97
CA VAL A 31 6.80 9.67 6.57
C VAL A 31 7.47 9.37 7.90
N SER A 32 6.69 9.10 8.93
CA SER A 32 7.22 8.81 10.25
C SER A 32 8.09 7.54 10.25
N ALA A 33 9.02 7.46 11.20
CA ALA A 33 9.82 6.26 11.38
C ALA A 33 8.95 5.03 11.72
N ALA A 34 7.87 5.23 12.47
CA ALA A 34 6.92 4.17 12.82
C ALA A 34 6.21 3.61 11.57
N THR A 35 5.69 4.47 10.70
CA THR A 35 5.05 4.06 9.45
C THR A 35 6.05 3.40 8.51
N THR A 36 7.27 3.94 8.43
CA THR A 36 8.34 3.34 7.62
C THR A 36 8.71 1.93 8.11
N LEU A 37 8.79 1.74 9.43
CA LEU A 37 9.05 0.43 10.02
C LEU A 37 7.89 -0.54 9.73
N ALA A 38 6.65 -0.09 9.90
CA ALA A 38 5.46 -0.89 9.61
C ALA A 38 5.40 -1.33 8.14
N LEU A 39 5.71 -0.43 7.19
CA LEU A 39 5.79 -0.75 5.76
C LEU A 39 6.90 -1.78 5.46
N LYS A 40 8.06 -1.65 6.10
CA LYS A 40 9.15 -2.63 5.95
C LYS A 40 8.76 -4.01 6.48
N SER A 41 8.13 -4.06 7.65
CA SER A 41 7.61 -5.31 8.23
C SER A 41 6.54 -5.93 7.34
N LEU A 42 5.66 -5.12 6.74
CA LEU A 42 4.65 -5.59 5.81
C LEU A 42 5.27 -6.14 4.52
N ALA A 43 6.30 -5.49 3.98
CA ALA A 43 7.00 -5.95 2.79
C ALA A 43 7.65 -7.32 3.02
N ALA A 44 8.36 -7.50 4.14
CA ALA A 44 8.94 -8.80 4.51
C ALA A 44 7.85 -9.88 4.66
N PHE A 45 6.75 -9.55 5.35
CA PHE A 45 5.62 -10.47 5.51
C PHE A 45 4.94 -10.81 4.17
N ALA A 46 4.85 -9.86 3.25
CA ALA A 46 4.29 -10.06 1.92
C ALA A 46 5.14 -11.01 1.07
N GLU A 47 6.48 -10.91 1.16
CA GLU A 47 7.41 -11.84 0.52
C GLU A 47 7.23 -13.26 1.06
N ASP A 48 7.17 -13.43 2.39
CA ASP A 48 7.00 -14.74 3.04
C ASP A 48 5.63 -15.37 2.75
N SER A 49 4.57 -14.56 2.78
CA SER A 49 3.19 -15.00 2.50
C SER A 49 2.90 -15.10 1.00
N GLY A 50 3.78 -14.52 0.19
CA GLY A 50 3.75 -14.48 -1.27
C GLY A 50 2.56 -13.75 -1.87
N PHE A 51 2.07 -12.69 -1.24
CA PHE A 51 1.08 -11.76 -1.81
C PHE A 51 1.79 -10.49 -2.34
N GLY A 52 1.22 -9.84 -3.35
CA GLY A 52 1.84 -8.66 -3.97
C GLY A 52 1.70 -7.40 -3.11
N LEU A 53 2.73 -6.58 -3.01
CA LEU A 53 2.70 -5.33 -2.27
C LEU A 53 3.36 -4.20 -3.05
N ASP A 54 2.60 -3.16 -3.38
CA ASP A 54 3.13 -1.91 -3.92
C ASP A 54 2.92 -0.75 -2.94
N VAL A 55 3.88 0.17 -2.88
CA VAL A 55 3.81 1.34 -1.99
C VAL A 55 3.89 2.64 -2.80
N LEU A 56 2.84 3.44 -2.69
CA LEU A 56 2.76 4.79 -3.23
C LEU A 56 2.90 5.80 -2.09
N ILE A 57 3.96 6.62 -2.13
CA ILE A 57 4.06 7.79 -1.26
C ILE A 57 3.52 8.99 -2.04
N ALA A 58 2.32 9.40 -1.66
CA ALA A 58 1.53 10.43 -2.32
C ALA A 58 1.84 11.80 -1.70
N THR A 59 2.61 12.63 -2.41
CA THR A 59 3.07 13.95 -1.94
C THR A 59 2.16 15.12 -2.34
N GLU A 60 0.92 14.81 -2.69
CA GLU A 60 -0.07 15.78 -3.11
C GLU A 60 -0.42 16.78 -2.00
N PRO A 61 -0.77 18.03 -2.34
CA PRO A 61 -1.07 19.08 -1.37
C PRO A 61 -2.35 18.85 -0.57
N SER A 62 -3.17 17.85 -0.95
CA SER A 62 -4.35 17.46 -0.19
C SER A 62 -4.54 15.95 -0.19
N VAL A 63 -5.09 15.45 0.91
CA VAL A 63 -5.47 14.03 1.08
C VAL A 63 -6.45 13.60 -0.02
N ARG A 64 -7.38 14.47 -0.43
CA ARG A 64 -8.34 14.17 -1.50
C ARG A 64 -7.64 13.88 -2.83
N LEU A 65 -6.66 14.69 -3.20
CA LEU A 65 -5.90 14.48 -4.45
C LEU A 65 -5.06 13.20 -4.39
N ALA A 66 -4.38 12.96 -3.26
CA ALA A 66 -3.63 11.72 -3.03
C ALA A 66 -4.52 10.48 -3.17
N ARG A 67 -5.71 10.50 -2.56
CA ARG A 67 -6.70 9.41 -2.65
C ARG A 67 -7.20 9.19 -4.07
N ASN A 68 -7.56 10.26 -4.79
CA ASN A 68 -8.04 10.14 -6.17
C ASN A 68 -6.95 9.57 -7.09
N ARG A 69 -5.69 9.96 -6.87
CA ARG A 69 -4.56 9.41 -7.61
C ARG A 69 -4.34 7.94 -7.31
N ALA A 70 -4.39 7.55 -6.04
CA ALA A 70 -4.27 6.14 -5.65
C ALA A 70 -5.40 5.29 -6.24
N ALA A 71 -6.65 5.76 -6.18
CA ALA A 71 -7.78 5.10 -6.82
C ALA A 71 -7.59 4.97 -8.34
N SER A 72 -7.09 6.01 -9.00
CA SER A 72 -6.78 5.98 -10.43
C SER A 72 -5.64 5.00 -10.77
N ALA A 73 -4.64 4.86 -9.90
CA ALA A 73 -3.56 3.90 -10.06
C ALA A 73 -4.06 2.46 -9.93
N VAL A 74 -4.90 2.16 -8.93
CA VAL A 74 -5.53 0.84 -8.79
C VAL A 74 -6.41 0.52 -9.98
N ALA A 75 -7.21 1.47 -10.47
CA ALA A 75 -8.06 1.27 -11.64
C ALA A 75 -7.27 0.95 -12.93
N GLN A 76 -6.00 1.37 -13.01
CA GLN A 76 -5.10 1.08 -14.14
C GLN A 76 -4.28 -0.19 -13.94
N LEU A 77 -4.24 -0.73 -12.72
CA LEU A 77 -3.47 -1.91 -12.35
C LEU A 77 -4.43 -3.03 -11.92
N PRO A 78 -5.02 -3.77 -12.88
CA PRO A 78 -6.01 -4.82 -12.58
C PRO A 78 -5.44 -5.98 -11.75
N SER A 79 -4.11 -6.03 -11.57
CA SER A 79 -3.43 -6.95 -10.67
C SER A 79 -3.65 -6.63 -9.19
N HIS A 80 -3.99 -5.39 -8.82
CA HIS A 80 -4.25 -4.99 -7.44
C HIS A 80 -5.69 -5.26 -7.05
N THR A 81 -5.88 -6.02 -5.99
CA THR A 81 -7.21 -6.36 -5.47
C THR A 81 -7.62 -5.46 -4.31
N HIS A 82 -6.65 -4.84 -3.61
CA HIS A 82 -6.91 -4.02 -2.42
C HIS A 82 -6.16 -2.69 -2.46
N LEU A 83 -6.77 -1.67 -1.85
CA LEU A 83 -6.17 -0.36 -1.61
C LEU A 83 -6.18 -0.04 -0.11
N LEU A 84 -5.00 0.15 0.48
CA LEU A 84 -4.85 0.62 1.85
C LEU A 84 -4.39 2.07 1.86
N LEU A 85 -5.17 2.94 2.49
CA LEU A 85 -4.84 4.36 2.63
C LEU A 85 -4.28 4.61 4.03
N LEU A 86 -3.08 5.17 4.12
CA LEU A 86 -2.38 5.44 5.37
C LEU A 86 -2.03 6.92 5.50
N HIS A 87 -2.04 7.40 6.75
CA HIS A 87 -1.48 8.70 7.09
C HIS A 87 0.02 8.56 7.40
N THR A 88 0.77 9.67 7.42
CA THR A 88 2.23 9.67 7.57
C THR A 88 2.74 9.11 8.91
N ASP A 89 1.87 9.04 9.91
CA ASP A 89 2.14 8.66 11.30
C ASP A 89 1.37 7.40 11.73
N THR A 90 0.83 6.65 10.79
CA THR A 90 0.12 5.40 11.08
C THR A 90 1.11 4.28 11.43
N ALA A 91 0.97 3.71 12.62
CA ALA A 91 1.65 2.49 13.04
C ALA A 91 0.69 1.29 12.92
N PHE A 92 1.18 0.16 12.43
CA PHE A 92 0.41 -1.07 12.28
C PHE A 92 1.34 -2.28 12.22
N THR A 93 0.74 -3.46 12.32
CA THR A 93 1.41 -4.76 12.21
C THR A 93 0.95 -5.48 10.95
N PRO A 94 1.80 -6.33 10.32
CA PRO A 94 1.40 -7.08 9.14
C PRO A 94 0.16 -7.95 9.34
N GLU A 95 -0.01 -8.53 10.53
CA GLU A 95 -1.15 -9.39 10.88
C GLU A 95 -2.47 -8.64 10.93
N GLN A 96 -2.45 -7.32 11.20
CA GLN A 96 -3.64 -6.47 11.09
C GLN A 96 -4.05 -6.29 9.63
N VAL A 97 -3.08 -6.11 8.73
CA VAL A 97 -3.34 -5.98 7.29
C VAL A 97 -3.85 -7.30 6.72
N GLU A 98 -3.23 -8.43 7.08
CA GLU A 98 -3.69 -9.76 6.68
C GLU A 98 -5.15 -10.02 7.09
N ARG A 99 -5.51 -9.70 8.34
CA ARG A 99 -6.89 -9.81 8.82
C ARG A 99 -7.87 -9.00 8.00
N LEU A 100 -7.49 -7.77 7.61
CA LEU A 100 -8.32 -6.93 6.74
C LEU A 100 -8.50 -7.56 5.35
N LEU A 101 -7.43 -8.04 4.74
CA LEU A 101 -7.47 -8.70 3.42
C LEU A 101 -8.37 -9.94 3.41
N ARG A 102 -8.35 -10.72 4.50
CA ARG A 102 -9.22 -11.90 4.66
C ARG A 102 -10.68 -11.53 4.90
N SER A 103 -10.95 -10.48 5.68
CA SER A 103 -12.31 -10.04 6.00
C SER A 103 -13.10 -9.53 4.78
N GLY A 104 -12.41 -9.05 3.74
CA GLY A 104 -13.04 -8.59 2.50
C GLY A 104 -13.49 -9.70 1.54
N HIS A 105 -13.15 -10.97 1.82
CA HIS A 105 -13.48 -12.12 0.97
C HIS A 105 -14.72 -12.91 1.44
N ASP A 106 -15.37 -12.50 2.53
CA ASP A 106 -16.43 -13.28 3.22
C ASP A 106 -17.83 -12.62 3.10
N VAL A 107 -18.09 -11.83 2.03
CA VAL A 107 -19.35 -11.10 1.81
C VAL A 107 -19.95 -11.38 0.43
#